data_AF-A0A369JTX4-F1
#
_entry.id   AF-A0A369JTX4-F1
#
_cell.length_a   1.000
_cell.length_b   1.000
_cell.length_c   1.000
_cell.angle_alpha   90.00
_cell.angle_beta   90.00
_cell.angle_gamma   90.00
#
_symmetry.space_group_name_H-M   'P 1'
#
loop_
_entity.id
_entity.type
_entity.pdbx_description
1 polymer ?
#
loop_
_entity_poly.entity_id
_entity_poly.type
_entity_poly.pdbx_seq_one_letter_code
_entity_poly.pdbx_strand_id
1 'polypeptide(L)'
;MGGFPFAAMGYEVTEVLEDYFTLRNTPSGAPALKELLLSLESELHTPVHFAQLEDSDGFSHILVCCYVDYQKWVYDCEELMMMKVPAQFERVKDILSIQGGLKRIFAPHGHIFSYDSSGRTRV
;
A
#
# COMPACT_ATOMS: atom_id res chain seq x y z
N MET A 1 -21.85 16.10 -4.34
CA MET A 1 -20.93 15.40 -3.44
C MET A 1 -20.09 14.49 -4.31
N GLY A 2 -18.81 14.80 -4.52
CA GLY A 2 -17.89 13.93 -5.25
C GLY A 2 -17.39 12.86 -4.30
N GLY A 3 -17.47 11.58 -4.69
CA GLY A 3 -16.82 10.51 -3.95
C GLY A 3 -15.33 10.41 -4.30
N PHE A 4 -14.57 9.76 -3.44
CA PHE A 4 -13.15 9.49 -3.70
C PHE A 4 -13.02 8.18 -4.49
N PRO A 5 -12.33 8.17 -5.64
CA PRO A 5 -12.20 6.98 -6.47
C PRO A 5 -11.28 5.92 -5.87
N PHE A 6 -10.40 6.28 -4.94
CA PHE A 6 -9.49 5.33 -4.28
C PHE A 6 -9.88 5.13 -2.82
N ALA A 7 -9.88 3.88 -2.38
CA ALA A 7 -9.92 3.48 -0.98
C ALA A 7 -8.78 2.47 -0.72
N ALA A 8 -8.01 2.69 0.35
CA ALA A 8 -6.93 1.81 0.72
C ALA A 8 -6.89 1.56 2.22
N MET A 9 -6.40 0.38 2.60
CA MET A 9 -6.15 0.01 4.00
C MET A 9 -4.75 -0.59 4.10
N GLY A 10 -3.90 0.05 4.89
CA GLY A 10 -2.47 -0.24 4.89
C GLY A 10 -1.68 0.56 5.90
N TYR A 11 -0.36 0.44 5.83
CA TYR A 11 0.57 1.20 6.65
C TYR A 11 1.33 2.20 5.79
N GLU A 12 1.50 3.42 6.31
CA GLU A 12 2.36 4.44 5.68
C GLU A 12 3.81 3.98 5.71
N VAL A 13 4.49 4.06 4.57
CA VAL A 13 5.88 3.61 4.40
C VAL A 13 6.74 4.62 3.65
N THR A 14 6.25 5.84 3.38
CA THR A 14 6.97 6.87 2.63
C THR A 14 8.41 7.05 3.13
N GLU A 15 8.59 7.37 4.41
CA GLU A 15 9.91 7.54 5.04
C GLU A 15 10.67 6.21 5.16
N VAL A 16 9.95 5.12 5.47
CA VAL A 16 10.52 3.78 5.67
C VAL A 16 11.17 3.24 4.40
N LEU A 17 10.57 3.50 3.23
CA LEU A 17 11.10 3.06 1.94
C LEU A 17 12.36 3.83 1.56
N GLU A 18 12.44 5.12 1.86
CA GLU A 18 13.64 5.92 1.64
C GLU A 18 14.82 5.36 2.43
N ASP A 19 14.62 5.08 3.72
CA ASP A 19 15.63 4.46 4.58
C ASP A 19 15.99 3.05 4.10
N TYR A 20 15.00 2.23 3.74
CA TYR A 20 15.20 0.86 3.29
C TYR A 20 16.06 0.78 2.03
N PHE A 21 15.75 1.59 1.01
CA PHE A 21 16.50 1.60 -0.25
C PHE A 21 17.91 2.19 -0.07
N THR A 22 18.05 3.21 0.79
CA THR A 22 19.34 3.80 1.13
C THR A 22 20.25 2.78 1.83
N LEU A 23 19.75 2.07 2.85
CA LEU A 23 20.51 1.06 3.60
C LEU A 23 20.96 -0.12 2.73
N ARG A 24 20.16 -0.48 1.72
CA ARG A 24 20.46 -1.60 0.80
C ARG A 24 21.24 -1.19 -0.45
N ASN A 25 21.64 0.07 -0.58
CA ASN A 25 22.25 0.62 -1.80
C ASN A 25 21.47 0.24 -3.07
N THR A 26 20.14 0.13 -2.97
CA THR A 26 19.27 -0.28 -4.06
C THR A 26 18.66 0.98 -4.68
N PRO A 27 18.75 1.19 -6.00
CA PRO A 27 18.14 2.34 -6.63
C PRO A 27 16.63 2.33 -6.39
N SER A 28 16.09 3.44 -5.89
CA SER A 28 14.65 3.61 -5.70
C SER A 28 13.93 3.59 -7.05
N GLY A 29 12.69 3.07 -7.06
CA GLY A 29 11.85 3.02 -8.26
C GLY A 29 11.04 1.75 -8.40
N ALA A 30 10.29 1.64 -9.50
CA ALA A 30 9.35 0.54 -9.76
C ALA A 30 9.98 -0.87 -9.68
N PRO A 31 11.23 -1.13 -10.16
CA PRO A 31 11.85 -2.45 -10.02
C PRO A 31 12.09 -2.83 -8.55
N ALA A 32 12.61 -1.91 -7.74
CA ALA A 32 12.89 -2.16 -6.33
C ALA A 32 11.60 -2.32 -5.50
N LEU A 33 10.56 -1.53 -5.82
CA LEU A 33 9.22 -1.71 -5.23
C LEU A 33 8.61 -3.06 -5.59
N LYS A 34 8.79 -3.52 -6.83
CA LYS A 34 8.32 -4.83 -7.28
C LYS A 34 9.01 -5.95 -6.51
N GLU A 35 10.34 -5.93 -6.38
CA GLU A 35 11.07 -6.94 -5.63
C GLU A 35 10.64 -6.97 -4.15
N LEU A 36 10.47 -5.80 -3.55
CA LEU A 36 9.98 -5.68 -2.18
C LEU A 36 8.57 -6.26 -2.02
N LEU A 37 7.63 -5.94 -2.93
CA LEU A 37 6.28 -6.51 -2.90
C LEU A 37 6.31 -8.04 -2.97
N LEU A 38 7.08 -8.61 -3.89
CA LEU A 38 7.18 -10.06 -4.04
C LEU A 38 7.80 -10.72 -2.80
N SER A 39 8.80 -10.09 -2.19
CA SER A 39 9.39 -10.55 -0.92
C SER A 39 8.36 -10.55 0.20
N LEU A 40 7.57 -9.47 0.32
CA LEU A 40 6.52 -9.36 1.33
C LEU A 40 5.41 -10.39 1.10
N GLU A 41 4.91 -10.57 -0.13
CA GLU A 41 3.91 -11.61 -0.43
C GLU A 41 4.43 -13.01 -0.09
N SER A 42 5.71 -13.28 -0.36
CA SER A 42 6.36 -14.55 -0.02
C SER A 42 6.44 -14.81 1.48
N GLU A 43 6.72 -13.78 2.30
CA GLU A 43 6.82 -13.91 3.76
C GLU A 43 5.46 -13.91 4.47
N LEU A 44 4.50 -13.15 3.94
CA LEU A 44 3.18 -12.94 4.53
C LEU A 44 2.14 -13.95 4.03
N HIS A 45 2.43 -14.66 2.92
CA HIS A 45 1.50 -15.55 2.23
C HIS A 45 0.14 -14.88 1.91
N THR A 46 0.15 -13.56 1.75
CA THR A 46 -1.03 -12.71 1.54
C THR A 46 -0.69 -11.70 0.44
N PRO A 47 -1.61 -11.42 -0.50
CA PRO A 47 -1.39 -10.38 -1.50
C PRO A 47 -1.16 -9.02 -0.84
N VAL A 48 -0.19 -8.27 -1.36
CA VAL A 48 0.09 -6.90 -0.92
C VAL A 48 0.23 -5.96 -2.11
N HIS A 49 -0.05 -4.69 -1.88
CA HIS A 49 0.01 -3.64 -2.89
C HIS A 49 0.76 -2.43 -2.33
N PHE A 50 1.49 -1.71 -3.18
CA PHE A 50 1.86 -0.34 -2.85
C PHE A 50 0.85 0.61 -3.47
N ALA A 51 0.25 1.47 -2.67
CA ALA A 51 -0.61 2.54 -3.12
C ALA A 51 0.12 3.86 -2.89
N GLN A 52 0.45 4.56 -3.98
CA GLN A 52 0.87 5.95 -3.92
C GLN A 52 -0.38 6.81 -4.10
N LEU A 53 -0.88 7.39 -3.01
CA LEU A 53 -2.12 8.16 -2.99
C LEU A 53 -1.81 9.64 -2.80
N GLU A 54 -2.54 10.51 -3.48
CA GLU A 54 -2.47 11.96 -3.27
C GLU A 54 -3.67 12.40 -2.44
N ASP A 55 -3.44 13.13 -1.35
CA ASP A 55 -4.51 13.68 -0.53
C ASP A 55 -5.16 14.93 -1.17
N SER A 56 -6.11 15.55 -0.46
CA SER A 56 -6.80 16.74 -0.99
C SER A 56 -5.93 18.01 -0.99
N ASP A 57 -4.82 17.99 -0.26
CA ASP A 57 -3.86 19.09 -0.16
C ASP A 57 -2.71 18.92 -1.17
N GLY A 58 -2.69 17.83 -1.94
CA GLY A 58 -1.70 17.51 -2.96
C GLY A 58 -0.46 16.76 -2.43
N PHE A 59 -0.49 16.29 -1.18
CA PHE A 59 0.61 15.50 -0.62
C PHE A 59 0.51 14.04 -1.05
N SER A 60 1.66 13.47 -1.46
CA SER A 60 1.75 12.08 -1.87
C SER A 60 2.16 11.20 -0.69
N HIS A 61 1.37 10.15 -0.46
CA HIS A 61 1.55 9.15 0.58
C HIS A 61 1.76 7.79 -0.06
N ILE A 62 2.81 7.06 0.35
CA ILE A 62 3.02 5.69 -0.07
C ILE A 62 2.60 4.76 1.06
N LEU A 63 1.67 3.87 0.76
CA LEU A 63 1.18 2.85 1.68
C LEU A 63 1.47 1.45 1.17
N VAL A 64 1.94 0.57 2.06
CA VAL A 64 1.81 -0.87 1.85
C VAL A 64 0.43 -1.30 2.30
N CYS A 65 -0.33 -1.95 1.43
CA CYS A 65 -1.75 -2.20 1.61
C CYS A 65 -2.08 -3.69 1.49
N CYS A 66 -2.96 -4.18 2.36
CA CYS A 66 -3.62 -5.48 2.19
C CYS A 66 -4.95 -5.36 1.45
N TYR A 67 -5.45 -4.12 1.28
CA TYR A 67 -6.64 -3.82 0.51
C TYR A 67 -6.46 -2.50 -0.21
N VAL A 68 -6.80 -2.50 -1.50
CA VAL A 68 -6.91 -1.31 -2.33
C VAL A 68 -8.10 -1.53 -3.27
N ASP A 69 -8.98 -0.54 -3.35
CA ASP A 69 -10.03 -0.49 -4.35
C ASP A 69 -9.96 0.87 -5.06
N TYR A 70 -10.11 0.82 -6.38
CA TYR A 70 -10.08 1.97 -7.28
C TYR A 70 -11.23 1.90 -8.32
N GLN A 71 -12.13 0.92 -8.17
CA GLN A 71 -13.21 0.65 -9.13
C GLN A 71 -14.52 1.33 -8.73
N LYS A 72 -14.71 1.60 -7.43
CA LYS A 72 -15.90 2.29 -6.93
C LYS A 72 -15.64 3.78 -6.81
N TRP A 73 -16.60 4.58 -7.30
CA TRP A 73 -16.57 6.03 -7.19
C TRP A 73 -17.09 6.57 -5.86
N VAL A 74 -17.88 5.77 -5.14
CA VAL A 74 -18.44 6.12 -3.84
C VAL A 74 -18.23 4.94 -2.91
N TYR A 75 -17.42 5.15 -1.88
CA TYR A 75 -17.24 4.18 -0.81
C TYR A 75 -18.10 4.57 0.39
N ASP A 76 -18.71 3.57 1.00
CA ASP A 76 -19.27 3.70 2.34
C ASP A 76 -18.12 3.62 3.35
N CYS A 77 -17.99 4.65 4.19
CA CYS A 77 -17.02 4.65 5.28
C CYS A 77 -17.22 3.45 6.22
N GLU A 78 -18.47 3.02 6.44
CA GLU A 78 -18.76 1.87 7.30
C GLU A 78 -18.20 0.57 6.69
N GLU A 79 -18.32 0.37 5.37
CA GLU A 79 -17.75 -0.79 4.69
C GLU A 79 -16.23 -0.87 4.90
N LEU A 80 -15.49 0.23 4.67
CA LEU A 80 -14.04 0.26 4.84
C LEU A 80 -13.62 -0.01 6.31
N MET A 81 -14.41 0.49 7.26
CA MET A 81 -14.18 0.28 8.69
C MET A 81 -14.47 -1.15 9.14
N MET A 82 -15.42 -1.83 8.52
CA MET A 82 -15.76 -3.24 8.81
C MET A 82 -14.77 -4.23 8.20
N MET A 83 -13.94 -3.81 7.24
CA MET A 83 -12.94 -4.70 6.65
C MET A 83 -11.89 -5.12 7.68
N LYS A 84 -11.72 -6.44 7.76
CA LYS A 84 -10.75 -7.08 8.64
C LYS A 84 -9.38 -7.07 7.99
N VAL A 85 -8.37 -6.71 8.77
CA VAL A 85 -6.98 -6.88 8.38
C VAL A 85 -6.62 -8.36 8.51
N PRO A 86 -6.02 -8.99 7.48
CA PRO A 86 -5.46 -10.33 7.62
C PRO A 86 -4.42 -10.34 8.75
N ALA A 87 -4.52 -11.27 9.71
CA ALA A 87 -3.59 -11.31 10.85
C ALA A 87 -2.13 -11.42 10.40
N GLN A 88 -1.87 -12.09 9.28
CA GLN A 88 -0.54 -12.21 8.70
C GLN A 88 0.00 -10.84 8.27
N PHE A 89 -0.84 -9.96 7.74
CA PHE A 89 -0.43 -8.64 7.25
C PHE A 89 0.10 -7.73 8.36
N GLU A 90 -0.31 -7.93 9.61
CA GLU A 90 0.23 -7.14 10.74
C GLU A 90 1.76 -7.28 10.89
N ARG A 91 2.33 -8.41 10.45
CA ARG A 91 3.78 -8.67 10.47
C ARG A 91 4.58 -7.74 9.55
N VAL A 92 3.93 -7.04 8.61
CA VAL A 92 4.61 -6.07 7.73
C VAL A 92 5.28 -4.96 8.54
N LYS A 93 4.72 -4.63 9.71
CA LYS A 93 5.31 -3.65 10.62
C LYS A 93 6.69 -4.08 11.11
N ASP A 94 6.85 -5.34 11.45
CA ASP A 94 8.12 -5.87 11.94
C ASP A 94 9.12 -6.00 10.80
N ILE A 95 8.69 -6.47 9.62
CA ILE A 95 9.55 -6.67 8.45
C ILE A 95 10.13 -5.33 7.97
N LEU A 96 9.30 -4.29 7.90
CA LEU A 96 9.70 -2.96 7.42
C LEU A 96 10.04 -1.99 8.55
N SER A 97 10.02 -2.42 9.82
CA SER A 97 10.27 -1.55 10.99
C SER A 97 9.33 -0.32 11.11
N ILE A 98 8.06 -0.50 10.74
CA ILE A 98 7.03 0.57 10.73
C ILE A 98 6.58 0.90 12.16
N GLN A 99 6.73 2.16 12.56
CA GLN A 99 6.26 2.66 13.85
C GLN A 99 4.79 3.12 13.84
N GLY A 100 4.27 3.50 12.66
CA GLY A 100 2.91 3.99 12.48
C GLY A 100 1.80 2.94 12.65
N GLY A 101 0.57 3.42 12.83
CA GLY A 101 -0.63 2.60 12.88
C GLY A 101 -1.20 2.29 11.50
N LEU A 102 -2.14 1.34 11.45
CA LEU A 102 -2.91 1.03 10.24
C LEU A 102 -3.77 2.24 9.87
N LYS A 103 -3.68 2.67 8.62
CA LYS A 103 -4.49 3.74 8.05
C LYS A 103 -5.56 3.15 7.13
N ARG A 104 -6.71 3.82 7.12
CA ARG A 104 -7.80 3.65 6.15
C ARG A 104 -7.96 4.98 5.45
N ILE A 105 -7.66 5.03 4.15
CA ILE A 105 -7.52 6.28 3.41
C ILE A 105 -8.47 6.26 2.21
N PHE A 106 -9.10 7.40 1.99
CA PHE A 106 -9.76 7.74 0.74
C PHE A 106 -8.94 8.82 0.03
N ALA A 107 -8.76 8.66 -1.28
CA ALA A 107 -7.93 9.60 -2.04
C ALA A 107 -8.57 9.97 -3.39
N PRO A 108 -8.49 11.25 -3.81
CA PRO A 108 -8.94 11.71 -5.12
C PRO A 108 -8.10 11.12 -6.27
N HIS A 109 -6.80 10.90 -6.03
CA HIS A 109 -5.86 10.41 -7.02
C HIS A 109 -4.93 9.36 -6.41
N GLY A 110 -4.43 8.46 -7.26
CA GLY A 110 -3.47 7.48 -6.83
C GLY A 110 -2.94 6.61 -7.96
N HIS A 111 -1.82 5.95 -7.66
CA HIS A 111 -1.18 4.95 -8.51
C HIS A 111 -0.94 3.69 -7.69
N ILE A 112 -1.35 2.54 -8.23
CA ILE A 112 -1.27 1.25 -7.53
C ILE A 112 -0.20 0.39 -8.19
N PHE A 113 0.74 -0.09 -7.39
CA PHE A 113 1.73 -1.08 -7.78
C PHE A 113 1.32 -2.42 -7.19
N SER A 114 0.97 -3.36 -8.05
CA SER A 114 0.54 -4.71 -7.70
C SER A 114 1.06 -5.68 -8.75
N TYR A 115 1.75 -6.72 -8.33
CA TYR A 115 2.44 -7.65 -9.23
C TYR A 115 2.04 -9.09 -8.95
N ASP A 116 2.00 -9.92 -9.99
CA ASP A 116 1.84 -11.36 -9.85
C ASP A 116 3.12 -12.08 -9.49
N SER A 117 3.02 -13.38 -9.20
CA SER A 117 4.19 -14.19 -8.87
C SER A 117 5.19 -14.31 -10.02
N SER A 118 4.79 -13.98 -11.25
CA SER A 118 5.67 -13.85 -12.42
C SER A 118 6.23 -12.43 -12.58
N GLY A 119 5.81 -11.50 -11.72
CA GLY A 119 6.21 -10.11 -11.69
C GLY A 119 5.49 -9.22 -12.71
N ARG A 120 4.35 -9.65 -13.27
CA ARG A 120 3.52 -8.83 -14.16
C ARG A 120 2.51 -8.02 -13.37
N THR A 121 2.12 -6.84 -13.86
CA THR A 121 1.12 -6.00 -13.18
C THR A 121 -0.23 -6.72 -13.11
N ARG A 122 -0.87 -6.73 -11.93
CA ARG A 122 -2.19 -7.34 -11.68
C ARG A 122 -3.37 -6.36 -11.80
N VAL A 123 -3.08 -5.06 -11.83
CA VAL A 123 -4.05 -3.95 -11.74
C VAL A 123 -4.05 -3.07 -12.97
#